data_AF-W1RWH6-F1
#
_entry.id   AF-W1RWH6-F1
#
_cell.length_a   1.000
_cell.length_b   1.000
_cell.length_c   1.000
_cell.angle_alpha   90.00
_cell.angle_beta   90.00
_cell.angle_gamma   90.00
#
_symmetry.space_group_name_H-M   'P 1'
#
loop_
_entity.id
_entity.type
_entity.pdbx_description
1 polymer ?
#
loop_
_entity_poly.entity_id
_entity_poly.type
_entity_poly.pdbx_seq_one_letter_code
_entity_poly.pdbx_strand_id
1 'polypeptide(L)'
;MRSVYRYTSTLSFHFTLLKGKSVFEVNPVDLIAIECLRVFEPDVYKEIARSKEIFTKNGSDRYGRSEDSTAALINGILDKATPDKREVVKEMVEQLFPTIEWALGGTHYSGDFARTWLREMRVCHPSNFDKYFQFSIPSGELSNSDLQEMLSLTADSDRFSSFILSLKERGILKNALSQFESFTDEIPLENGRAYIKGILDFGDYVDHESTGFTMFSSNTHAVRLAVWFLRRIDDLEERGRLLLECFKASNGISIVEHILQGDDNRREKSDADQILQDGEFEQLKAEFVKKLDEMSENSPSELLSHEHLVSFLYRWKRWGDENKVIDWLKLQTQTAEGCITILKKFVGKSSSQAMGDYVVKITTYIKLENIENFLEIAPIQEKIRNLDEAKLDSEAQEALKAFQDALQKREKGITDDW
;
A
#
# COMPACT_ATOMS: atom_id res chain seq x y z
N MET A 1 -23.11 27.79 34.38
CA MET A 1 -22.83 28.80 33.33
C MET A 1 -21.37 28.81 32.86
N ARG A 2 -20.35 29.03 33.71
CA ARG A 2 -18.94 29.13 33.25
C ARG A 2 -18.43 27.93 32.44
N SER A 3 -18.72 26.69 32.86
CA SER A 3 -18.31 25.48 32.12
C SER A 3 -19.02 25.33 30.77
N VAL A 4 -20.26 25.81 30.65
CA VAL A 4 -21.04 25.79 29.40
C VAL A 4 -20.48 26.82 28.40
N TYR A 5 -20.12 28.01 28.88
CA TYR A 5 -19.39 28.98 28.05
C TYR A 5 -18.03 28.47 27.62
N ARG A 6 -17.28 27.83 28.52
CA ARG A 6 -16.01 27.18 28.17
C ARG A 6 -16.21 26.14 27.06
N TYR A 7 -17.17 25.24 27.21
CA TYR A 7 -17.50 24.23 26.22
C TYR A 7 -17.84 24.84 24.85
N THR A 8 -18.78 25.78 24.80
CA THR A 8 -19.20 26.40 23.54
C THR A 8 -18.08 27.17 22.86
N SER A 9 -17.28 27.93 23.61
CA SER A 9 -16.11 28.63 23.08
C SER A 9 -15.05 27.69 22.53
N THR A 10 -14.70 26.63 23.27
CA THR A 10 -13.66 25.70 22.82
C THR A 10 -14.12 24.83 21.65
N LEU A 11 -15.37 24.38 21.68
CA LEU A 11 -15.98 23.63 20.59
C LEU A 11 -15.97 24.45 19.30
N SER A 12 -16.41 25.72 19.35
CA SER A 12 -16.41 26.60 18.18
C SER A 12 -15.00 26.81 17.60
N PHE A 13 -13.99 26.90 18.47
CA PHE A 13 -12.59 27.02 18.04
C PHE A 13 -12.12 25.73 17.35
N HIS A 14 -12.35 24.55 17.94
CA HIS A 14 -11.97 23.27 17.34
C HIS A 14 -12.74 22.97 16.06
N PHE A 15 -14.01 23.36 15.96
CA PHE A 15 -14.78 23.30 14.71
C PHE A 15 -14.15 24.13 13.60
N THR A 16 -13.60 25.30 13.94
CA THR A 16 -12.91 26.13 12.94
C THR A 16 -11.60 25.48 12.50
N LEU A 17 -10.86 24.89 13.45
CA LEU A 17 -9.55 24.27 13.20
C LEU A 17 -9.64 22.97 12.40
N LEU A 18 -10.67 22.16 12.65
CA LEU A 18 -10.90 20.86 12.00
C LEU A 18 -11.86 20.94 10.81
N LYS A 19 -12.15 22.15 10.31
CA LYS A 19 -13.04 22.36 9.16
C LYS A 19 -12.59 21.63 7.89
N GLY A 20 -11.28 21.43 7.74
CA GLY A 20 -10.65 20.88 6.54
C GLY A 20 -10.73 21.80 5.33
N LYS A 21 -10.25 21.30 4.18
CA LYS A 21 -10.30 22.01 2.89
C LYS A 21 -11.67 21.85 2.23
N SER A 22 -12.15 20.61 2.15
CA SER A 22 -13.38 20.24 1.46
C SER A 22 -14.41 19.62 2.39
N VAL A 23 -13.97 18.82 3.37
CA VAL A 23 -14.82 18.18 4.39
C VAL A 23 -14.25 18.37 5.78
N PHE A 24 -15.12 18.21 6.78
CA PHE A 24 -14.70 18.20 8.18
C PHE A 24 -13.72 17.04 8.43
N GLU A 25 -12.67 17.29 9.21
CA GLU A 25 -11.55 16.35 9.35
C GLU A 25 -11.79 15.25 10.39
N VAL A 26 -12.90 15.35 11.11
CA VAL A 26 -13.34 14.39 12.13
C VAL A 26 -14.84 14.17 11.99
N ASN A 27 -15.40 13.23 12.74
CA ASN A 27 -16.84 13.13 12.91
C ASN A 27 -17.32 14.26 13.84
N PRO A 28 -18.24 15.14 13.42
CA PRO A 28 -18.71 16.24 14.26
C PRO A 28 -19.40 15.79 15.56
N VAL A 29 -20.09 14.63 15.54
CA VAL A 29 -20.78 14.08 16.71
C VAL A 29 -19.77 13.59 17.74
N ASP A 30 -18.77 12.83 17.29
CA ASP A 30 -17.70 12.37 18.18
C ASP A 30 -16.91 13.57 18.74
N LEU A 31 -16.67 14.62 17.95
CA LEU A 31 -15.96 15.82 18.43
C LEU A 31 -16.75 16.53 19.55
N ILE A 32 -18.06 16.66 19.39
CA ILE A 32 -18.97 17.22 20.41
C ILE A 32 -18.87 16.44 21.72
N ALA A 33 -18.87 15.11 21.65
CA ALA A 33 -18.81 14.22 22.81
C ALA A 33 -17.41 14.19 23.45
N ILE A 34 -16.34 14.18 22.66
CA ILE A 34 -14.96 14.29 23.14
C ILE A 34 -14.74 15.64 23.85
N GLU A 35 -15.28 16.74 23.31
CA GLU A 35 -15.26 18.03 23.99
C GLU A 35 -16.06 18.03 25.31
N CYS A 36 -17.16 17.28 25.38
CA CYS A 36 -17.89 17.09 26.63
C CYS A 36 -17.02 16.38 27.67
N LEU A 37 -16.37 15.27 27.31
CA LEU A 37 -15.43 14.58 28.20
C LEU A 37 -14.31 15.51 28.64
N ARG A 38 -13.70 16.26 27.72
CA ARG A 38 -12.60 17.19 28.02
C ARG A 38 -12.99 18.27 29.02
N VAL A 39 -14.20 18.83 28.89
CA VAL A 39 -14.65 19.95 29.72
C VAL A 39 -15.23 19.50 31.05
N PHE A 40 -15.97 18.39 31.08
CA PHE A 40 -16.73 17.97 32.25
C PHE A 40 -16.07 16.81 33.02
N GLU A 41 -15.33 15.93 32.35
CA GLU A 41 -14.66 14.77 32.96
C GLU A 41 -13.18 14.70 32.51
N PRO A 42 -12.38 15.74 32.81
CA PRO A 42 -11.05 15.94 32.22
C PRO A 42 -10.05 14.83 32.55
N ASP A 43 -10.22 14.14 33.68
CA ASP A 43 -9.32 13.06 34.08
C ASP A 43 -9.60 11.75 33.33
N VAL A 44 -10.86 11.49 32.98
CA VAL A 44 -11.22 10.41 32.04
C VAL A 44 -10.67 10.72 30.65
N TYR A 45 -10.91 11.95 30.16
CA TYR A 45 -10.42 12.40 28.85
C TYR A 45 -8.90 12.22 28.68
N LYS A 46 -8.10 12.66 29.66
CA LYS A 46 -6.63 12.55 29.59
C LYS A 46 -6.15 11.10 29.50
N GLU A 47 -6.83 10.19 30.17
CA GLU A 47 -6.43 8.80 30.23
C GLU A 47 -6.84 8.04 28.97
N ILE A 48 -8.00 8.35 28.40
CA ILE A 48 -8.37 7.91 27.05
C ILE A 48 -7.31 8.38 26.04
N ALA A 49 -6.97 9.68 26.06
CA ALA A 49 -5.97 10.27 25.15
C ALA A 49 -4.60 9.56 25.18
N ARG A 50 -4.20 9.04 26.34
CA ARG A 50 -2.94 8.28 26.54
C ARG A 50 -3.05 6.79 26.20
N SER A 51 -4.26 6.29 26.00
CA SER A 51 -4.56 4.87 25.89
C SER A 51 -5.03 4.48 24.48
N LYS A 52 -4.55 5.17 23.43
CA LYS A 52 -4.93 4.96 22.02
C LYS A 52 -5.07 3.50 21.65
N GLU A 53 -4.07 2.66 21.95
CA GLU A 53 -4.09 1.24 21.60
C GLU A 53 -5.27 0.49 22.22
N ILE A 54 -5.61 0.78 23.49
CA ILE A 54 -6.71 0.12 24.20
C ILE A 54 -8.06 0.49 23.56
N PHE A 55 -8.21 1.75 23.15
CA PHE A 55 -9.48 2.28 22.64
C PHE A 55 -9.64 2.14 21.12
N THR A 56 -8.63 1.69 20.38
CA THR A 56 -8.70 1.58 18.91
C THR A 56 -8.38 0.19 18.35
N LYS A 57 -7.83 -0.72 19.18
CA LYS A 57 -7.67 -2.13 18.79
C LYS A 57 -8.98 -2.88 18.97
N ASN A 58 -9.37 -3.62 17.93
CA ASN A 58 -10.55 -4.48 17.95
C ASN A 58 -10.10 -5.93 18.16
N GLY A 59 -10.27 -6.46 19.39
CA GLY A 59 -9.92 -7.83 19.76
C GLY A 59 -8.60 -7.99 20.53
N SER A 60 -8.46 -9.15 21.19
CA SER A 60 -7.29 -9.52 22.00
C SER A 60 -6.05 -9.77 21.13
N ASP A 61 -4.92 -9.17 21.49
CA ASP A 61 -3.62 -9.45 20.86
C ASP A 61 -3.35 -10.97 20.76
N ARG A 62 -2.83 -11.44 19.62
CA ARG A 62 -2.22 -12.78 19.49
C ARG A 62 -1.04 -13.00 20.46
N TYR A 63 -0.62 -11.96 21.19
CA TYR A 63 0.52 -11.91 22.10
C TYR A 63 0.17 -11.34 23.50
N GLY A 64 -0.90 -11.83 24.13
CA GLY A 64 -0.80 -12.15 25.56
C GLY A 64 -1.27 -11.15 26.62
N ARG A 65 -2.18 -10.20 26.34
CA ARG A 65 -2.98 -9.59 27.42
C ARG A 65 -4.28 -10.38 27.62
N SER A 66 -4.51 -10.84 28.85
CA SER A 66 -5.78 -11.48 29.20
C SER A 66 -6.92 -10.46 29.12
N GLU A 67 -8.11 -10.91 28.73
CA GLU A 67 -9.33 -10.09 28.69
C GLU A 67 -9.56 -9.34 30.01
N ASP A 68 -9.34 -10.03 31.13
CA ASP A 68 -9.40 -9.48 32.49
C ASP A 68 -8.49 -8.26 32.70
N SER A 69 -7.29 -8.28 32.12
CA SER A 69 -6.33 -7.19 32.27
C SER A 69 -6.77 -5.92 31.52
N THR A 70 -7.38 -6.08 30.35
CA THR A 70 -7.89 -4.96 29.55
C THR A 70 -9.16 -4.39 30.18
N ALA A 71 -10.06 -5.25 30.66
CA ALA A 71 -11.26 -4.86 31.39
C ALA A 71 -10.92 -4.04 32.65
N ALA A 72 -9.92 -4.47 33.43
CA ALA A 72 -9.48 -3.74 34.62
C ALA A 72 -8.90 -2.36 34.29
N LEU A 73 -8.14 -2.23 33.21
CA LEU A 73 -7.61 -0.96 32.74
C LEU A 73 -8.73 0.01 32.33
N ILE A 74 -9.70 -0.47 31.54
CA ILE A 74 -10.83 0.35 31.10
C ILE A 74 -11.67 0.78 32.31
N ASN A 75 -12.02 -0.13 33.22
CA ASN A 75 -12.76 0.22 34.43
C ASN A 75 -11.99 1.23 35.30
N GLY A 76 -10.68 1.08 35.46
CA GLY A 76 -9.85 2.05 36.19
C GLY A 76 -9.79 3.44 35.55
N ILE A 77 -10.00 3.55 34.23
CA ILE A 77 -10.18 4.83 33.54
C ILE A 77 -11.57 5.41 33.83
N LEU A 78 -12.62 4.59 33.74
CA LEU A 78 -14.01 5.01 34.01
C LEU A 78 -14.21 5.44 35.47
N ASP A 79 -13.50 4.83 36.42
CA ASP A 79 -13.57 5.15 37.85
C ASP A 79 -12.99 6.54 38.18
N LYS A 80 -12.30 7.19 37.23
CA LYS A 80 -11.86 8.59 37.34
C LYS A 80 -12.97 9.60 37.03
N ALA A 81 -14.13 9.13 36.59
CA ALA A 81 -15.30 9.98 36.43
C ALA A 81 -15.74 10.54 37.78
N THR A 82 -16.44 11.68 37.75
CA THR A 82 -17.11 12.21 38.94
C THR A 82 -18.04 11.13 39.56
N PRO A 83 -18.06 10.93 40.90
CA PRO A 83 -18.70 9.77 41.54
C PRO A 83 -20.13 9.41 41.09
N ASP A 84 -20.96 10.41 40.77
CA ASP A 84 -22.36 10.19 40.35
C ASP A 84 -22.58 10.13 38.83
N LYS A 85 -21.50 10.21 38.05
CA LYS A 85 -21.56 10.27 36.58
C LYS A 85 -20.92 9.09 35.88
N ARG A 86 -20.33 8.17 36.64
CA ARG A 86 -19.59 7.01 36.11
C ARG A 86 -20.35 6.28 35.00
N GLU A 87 -21.62 5.94 35.24
CA GLU A 87 -22.43 5.19 34.26
C GLU A 87 -22.72 6.00 32.99
N VAL A 88 -23.01 7.30 33.12
CA VAL A 88 -23.22 8.18 31.96
C VAL A 88 -21.94 8.33 31.14
N VAL A 89 -20.78 8.42 31.82
CA VAL A 89 -19.47 8.44 31.16
C VAL A 89 -19.19 7.13 30.46
N LYS A 90 -19.50 6.00 31.11
CA LYS A 90 -19.36 4.67 30.52
C LYS A 90 -20.16 4.55 29.22
N GLU A 91 -21.45 4.89 29.25
CA GLU A 91 -22.32 4.85 28.06
C GLU A 91 -21.77 5.74 26.93
N MET A 92 -21.30 6.95 27.25
CA MET A 92 -20.69 7.85 26.26
C MET A 92 -19.40 7.27 25.67
N VAL A 93 -18.55 6.67 26.51
CA VAL A 93 -17.29 6.06 26.07
C VAL A 93 -17.53 4.81 25.23
N GLU A 94 -18.52 3.97 25.57
CA GLU A 94 -18.91 2.82 24.76
C GLU A 94 -19.43 3.24 23.37
N GLN A 95 -20.24 4.32 23.31
CA GLN A 95 -20.68 4.86 22.02
C GLN A 95 -19.54 5.41 21.18
N LEU A 96 -18.57 6.11 21.79
CA LEU A 96 -17.41 6.66 21.09
C LEU A 96 -16.42 5.58 20.66
N PHE A 97 -16.26 4.54 21.49
CA PHE A 97 -15.28 3.48 21.35
C PHE A 97 -15.93 2.09 21.45
N PRO A 98 -16.77 1.70 20.47
CA PRO A 98 -17.39 0.37 20.44
C PRO A 98 -16.35 -0.77 20.45
N THR A 99 -15.12 -0.48 20.04
CA THR A 99 -13.94 -1.36 20.10
C THR A 99 -13.65 -1.95 21.48
N ILE A 100 -14.12 -1.32 22.57
CA ILE A 100 -13.87 -1.79 23.95
C ILE A 100 -15.02 -2.60 24.54
N GLU A 101 -16.17 -2.67 23.85
CA GLU A 101 -17.40 -3.29 24.40
C GLU A 101 -17.16 -4.73 24.83
N TRP A 102 -16.40 -5.51 24.05
CA TRP A 102 -16.07 -6.89 24.39
C TRP A 102 -15.41 -7.03 25.78
N ALA A 103 -14.56 -6.07 26.17
CA ALA A 103 -13.89 -6.09 27.47
C ALA A 103 -14.82 -5.65 28.62
N LEU A 104 -16.00 -5.12 28.30
CA LEU A 104 -17.04 -4.70 29.23
C LEU A 104 -18.25 -5.66 29.24
N GLY A 105 -18.12 -6.84 28.62
CA GLY A 105 -19.17 -7.86 28.53
C GLY A 105 -20.11 -7.70 27.34
N GLY A 106 -19.77 -6.86 26.37
CA GLY A 106 -20.48 -6.62 25.12
C GLY A 106 -19.96 -7.42 23.93
N THR A 107 -20.19 -6.92 22.71
CA THR A 107 -19.96 -7.66 21.46
C THR A 107 -18.54 -7.46 20.92
N HIS A 108 -18.00 -8.46 20.21
CA HIS A 108 -16.82 -8.29 19.37
C HIS A 108 -17.22 -7.82 17.98
N TYR A 109 -16.58 -6.75 17.49
CA TYR A 109 -16.83 -6.23 16.16
C TYR A 109 -15.88 -6.90 15.15
N SER A 110 -16.36 -7.22 13.95
CA SER A 110 -15.52 -7.74 12.86
C SER A 110 -14.68 -6.64 12.19
N GLY A 111 -13.84 -7.03 11.23
CA GLY A 111 -13.04 -6.09 10.44
C GLY A 111 -13.86 -5.12 9.57
N ASP A 112 -15.09 -5.47 9.21
CA ASP A 112 -15.96 -4.63 8.37
C ASP A 112 -16.35 -3.33 9.09
N PHE A 113 -16.50 -3.38 10.42
CA PHE A 113 -16.78 -2.20 11.23
C PHE A 113 -15.63 -1.21 11.22
N ALA A 114 -14.38 -1.69 11.18
CA ALA A 114 -13.21 -0.81 11.13
C ALA A 114 -13.21 0.06 9.85
N ARG A 115 -13.60 -0.52 8.70
CA ARG A 115 -13.75 0.25 7.45
C ARG A 115 -14.83 1.32 7.58
N THR A 116 -15.98 0.98 8.15
CA THR A 116 -17.07 1.94 8.38
C THR A 116 -16.62 3.08 9.32
N TRP A 117 -15.93 2.77 10.42
CA TRP A 117 -15.43 3.79 11.35
C TRP A 117 -14.38 4.71 10.71
N LEU A 118 -13.52 4.19 9.83
CA LEU A 118 -12.59 5.02 9.08
C LEU A 118 -13.35 6.03 8.20
N ARG A 119 -14.32 5.54 7.42
CA ARG A 119 -15.13 6.35 6.48
C ARG A 119 -15.99 7.39 7.17
N GLU A 120 -16.62 7.01 8.27
CA GLU A 120 -17.42 7.91 9.12
C GLU A 120 -16.55 8.82 10.00
N MET A 121 -15.22 8.74 9.87
CA MET A 121 -14.23 9.52 10.59
C MET A 121 -14.31 9.35 12.12
N ARG A 122 -14.83 8.21 12.60
CA ARG A 122 -15.08 7.93 14.02
C ARG A 122 -13.77 7.93 14.83
N VAL A 123 -13.84 8.41 16.07
CA VAL A 123 -12.68 8.52 16.99
C VAL A 123 -12.04 7.16 17.33
N CYS A 124 -12.82 6.08 17.28
CA CYS A 124 -12.36 4.73 17.57
C CYS A 124 -11.46 4.13 16.49
N HIS A 125 -11.36 4.72 15.30
CA HIS A 125 -10.44 4.25 14.28
C HIS A 125 -9.02 4.78 14.54
N PRO A 126 -7.97 3.92 14.51
CA PRO A 126 -6.58 4.33 14.81
C PRO A 126 -6.07 5.52 13.98
N SER A 127 -6.47 5.62 12.70
CA SER A 127 -6.07 6.71 11.80
C SER A 127 -6.77 8.05 12.06
N ASN A 128 -7.86 8.05 12.84
CA ASN A 128 -8.62 9.25 13.16
C ASN A 128 -8.41 9.71 14.60
N PHE A 129 -8.08 8.80 15.52
CA PHE A 129 -7.94 9.05 16.95
C PHE A 129 -7.17 10.34 17.28
N ASP A 130 -5.96 10.50 16.74
CA ASP A 130 -5.06 11.59 17.12
C ASP A 130 -5.62 12.97 16.75
N LYS A 131 -6.43 13.07 15.68
CA LYS A 131 -7.08 14.31 15.25
C LYS A 131 -8.01 14.88 16.34
N TYR A 132 -8.61 14.01 17.16
CA TYR A 132 -9.51 14.40 18.25
C TYR A 132 -8.79 14.85 19.52
N PHE A 133 -7.56 14.41 19.75
CA PHE A 133 -6.84 14.68 21.00
C PHE A 133 -5.70 15.69 20.83
N GLN A 134 -5.14 15.80 19.62
CA GLN A 134 -4.14 16.80 19.25
C GLN A 134 -4.78 18.07 18.67
N PHE A 135 -6.04 17.98 18.21
CA PHE A 135 -6.77 19.07 17.54
C PHE A 135 -6.01 19.66 16.34
N SER A 136 -5.18 18.86 15.70
CA SER A 136 -4.45 19.23 14.50
C SER A 136 -4.53 18.07 13.52
N ILE A 137 -4.33 18.39 12.25
CA ILE A 137 -3.90 17.40 11.26
C ILE A 137 -2.37 17.50 11.27
N PRO A 138 -1.63 16.49 11.71
CA PRO A 138 -0.19 16.52 11.64
C PRO A 138 0.26 16.75 10.19
N SER A 139 1.20 17.67 9.99
CA SER A 139 1.75 17.95 8.66
C SER A 139 2.42 16.70 8.11
N GLY A 140 2.05 16.28 6.89
CA GLY A 140 2.56 15.04 6.31
C GLY A 140 1.74 13.80 6.68
N GLU A 141 0.49 13.97 7.12
CA GLU A 141 -0.50 12.89 7.20
C GLU A 141 -1.58 13.02 6.10
N LEU A 142 -2.33 11.92 5.91
CA LEU A 142 -3.48 11.87 5.03
C LEU A 142 -4.69 12.52 5.72
N SER A 143 -5.22 13.59 5.12
CA SER A 143 -6.44 14.24 5.60
C SER A 143 -7.70 13.53 5.08
N ASN A 144 -8.84 13.74 5.74
CA ASN A 144 -10.12 13.28 5.21
C ASN A 144 -10.53 14.10 3.97
N SER A 145 -10.09 15.37 3.89
CA SER A 145 -10.18 16.15 2.64
C SER A 145 -9.46 15.49 1.47
N ASP A 146 -8.27 14.91 1.68
CA ASP A 146 -7.53 14.20 0.62
C ASP A 146 -8.30 12.97 0.14
N LEU A 147 -8.84 12.15 1.04
CA LEU A 147 -9.64 10.96 0.68
C LEU A 147 -10.89 11.32 -0.13
N GLN A 148 -11.56 12.41 0.25
CA GLN A 148 -12.72 12.91 -0.50
C GLN A 148 -12.32 13.50 -1.85
N GLU A 149 -11.16 14.16 -1.93
CA GLU A 149 -10.62 14.62 -3.20
C GLU A 149 -10.31 13.44 -4.14
N MET A 150 -9.68 12.38 -3.64
CA MET A 150 -9.46 11.13 -4.39
C MET A 150 -10.78 10.56 -4.95
N LEU A 151 -11.82 10.44 -4.12
CA LEU A 151 -13.14 9.96 -4.54
C LEU A 151 -13.75 10.84 -5.64
N SER A 152 -13.70 12.17 -5.45
CA SER A 152 -14.28 13.13 -6.38
C SER A 152 -13.60 13.14 -7.76
N LEU A 153 -12.34 12.72 -7.82
CA LEU A 153 -11.54 12.70 -9.04
C LEU A 153 -11.67 11.38 -9.83
N THR A 154 -12.36 10.36 -9.31
CA THR A 154 -12.47 9.04 -9.97
C THR A 154 -13.11 9.06 -11.36
N ALA A 155 -13.82 10.14 -11.72
CA ALA A 155 -14.41 10.33 -13.05
C ALA A 155 -13.42 10.91 -14.10
N ASP A 156 -12.19 11.25 -13.72
CA ASP A 156 -11.18 11.86 -14.59
C ASP A 156 -9.82 11.20 -14.36
N SER A 157 -9.36 10.39 -15.33
CA SER A 157 -8.13 9.58 -15.19
C SER A 157 -6.90 10.42 -14.91
N ASP A 158 -6.77 11.56 -15.59
CA ASP A 158 -5.55 12.35 -15.60
C ASP A 158 -5.45 13.15 -14.31
N ARG A 159 -6.58 13.72 -13.85
CA ARG A 159 -6.64 14.40 -12.56
C ARG A 159 -6.49 13.43 -11.40
N PHE A 160 -7.09 12.25 -11.47
CA PHE A 160 -6.94 11.22 -10.45
C PHE A 160 -5.48 10.79 -10.33
N SER A 161 -4.86 10.37 -11.44
CA SER A 161 -3.44 9.96 -11.49
C SER A 161 -2.51 11.07 -10.97
N SER A 162 -2.69 12.30 -11.44
CA SER A 162 -1.89 13.45 -10.99
C SER A 162 -2.02 13.71 -9.49
N PHE A 163 -3.24 13.60 -8.94
CA PHE A 163 -3.46 13.76 -7.52
C PHE A 163 -2.75 12.66 -6.71
N ILE A 164 -2.85 11.40 -7.13
CA ILE A 164 -2.16 10.28 -6.49
C ILE A 164 -0.63 10.52 -6.48
N LEU A 165 -0.06 10.95 -7.60
CA LEU A 165 1.38 11.24 -7.67
C LEU A 165 1.79 12.41 -6.76
N SER A 166 0.93 13.40 -6.55
CA SER A 166 1.20 14.45 -5.55
C SER A 166 1.28 13.92 -4.11
N LEU A 167 0.57 12.82 -3.80
CA LEU A 167 0.67 12.15 -2.49
C LEU A 167 2.01 11.41 -2.33
N LYS A 168 2.62 10.99 -3.44
CA LYS A 168 3.99 10.44 -3.47
C LYS A 168 5.01 11.51 -3.10
N GLU A 169 4.90 12.69 -3.68
CA GLU A 169 5.77 13.84 -3.37
C GLU A 169 5.67 14.27 -1.90
N ARG A 170 4.49 14.09 -1.29
CA ARG A 170 4.24 14.32 0.15
C ARG A 170 4.73 13.18 1.06
N GLY A 171 5.20 12.06 0.51
CA GLY A 171 5.66 10.91 1.28
C GLY A 171 4.56 10.09 1.98
N ILE A 172 3.29 10.25 1.57
CA ILE A 172 2.13 9.61 2.22
C ILE A 172 1.36 8.63 1.34
N LEU A 173 1.79 8.45 0.09
CA LEU A 173 1.10 7.65 -0.93
C LEU A 173 0.66 6.27 -0.41
N LYS A 174 1.59 5.50 0.16
CA LYS A 174 1.30 4.13 0.62
C LYS A 174 0.15 4.09 1.64
N ASN A 175 0.17 5.00 2.62
CA ASN A 175 -0.90 5.12 3.60
C ASN A 175 -2.20 5.58 2.93
N ALA A 176 -2.12 6.50 1.96
CA ALA A 176 -3.26 6.98 1.20
C ALA A 176 -3.97 5.85 0.45
N LEU A 177 -3.25 5.08 -0.36
CA LEU A 177 -3.82 3.96 -1.12
C LEU A 177 -4.39 2.89 -0.18
N SER A 178 -3.68 2.56 0.90
CA SER A 178 -4.13 1.60 1.92
C SER A 178 -5.43 2.02 2.63
N GLN A 179 -5.63 3.32 2.90
CA GLN A 179 -6.89 3.80 3.46
C GLN A 179 -8.00 3.90 2.41
N PHE A 180 -7.66 4.34 1.20
CA PHE A 180 -8.59 4.52 0.09
C PHE A 180 -9.24 3.20 -0.36
N GLU A 181 -8.54 2.08 -0.16
CA GLU A 181 -9.08 0.73 -0.26
C GLU A 181 -10.46 0.55 0.42
N SER A 182 -10.69 1.21 1.56
CA SER A 182 -11.96 1.14 2.30
C SER A 182 -13.12 1.88 1.62
N PHE A 183 -12.85 2.70 0.60
CA PHE A 183 -13.82 3.51 -0.13
C PHE A 183 -14.11 2.97 -1.54
N THR A 184 -13.53 1.82 -1.91
CA THR A 184 -13.68 1.24 -3.26
C THR A 184 -15.15 1.04 -3.65
N ASP A 185 -16.03 0.73 -2.69
CA ASP A 185 -17.46 0.53 -2.92
C ASP A 185 -18.24 1.83 -3.17
N GLU A 186 -17.68 2.99 -2.80
CA GLU A 186 -18.28 4.31 -3.01
C GLU A 186 -17.97 4.89 -4.38
N ILE A 187 -17.02 4.29 -5.11
CA ILE A 187 -16.69 4.71 -6.48
C ILE A 187 -17.86 4.31 -7.40
N PRO A 188 -18.49 5.25 -8.12
CA PRO A 188 -19.57 4.91 -9.04
C PRO A 188 -19.08 3.98 -10.16
N LEU A 189 -19.89 2.98 -10.55
CA LEU A 189 -19.49 2.01 -11.59
C LEU A 189 -19.30 2.69 -12.95
N GLU A 190 -20.06 3.76 -13.22
CA GLU A 190 -19.91 4.58 -14.42
C GLU A 190 -18.54 5.27 -14.54
N ASN A 191 -17.83 5.46 -13.42
CA ASN A 191 -16.48 6.02 -13.42
C ASN A 191 -15.41 4.97 -13.78
N GLY A 192 -15.76 3.70 -13.96
CA GLY A 192 -14.82 2.59 -14.08
C GLY A 192 -13.75 2.77 -15.15
N ARG A 193 -14.09 3.34 -16.31
CA ARG A 193 -13.12 3.62 -17.38
C ARG A 193 -12.06 4.62 -16.93
N ALA A 194 -12.47 5.74 -16.35
CA ALA A 194 -11.55 6.78 -15.91
C ALA A 194 -10.73 6.34 -14.69
N TYR A 195 -11.39 5.68 -13.73
CA TYR A 195 -10.77 5.20 -12.50
C TYR A 195 -9.71 4.13 -12.76
N ILE A 196 -10.04 3.07 -13.51
CA ILE A 196 -9.09 1.99 -13.82
C ILE A 196 -7.94 2.55 -14.66
N LYS A 197 -8.21 3.33 -15.71
CA LYS A 197 -7.15 3.97 -16.50
C LYS A 197 -6.23 4.83 -15.63
N GLY A 198 -6.78 5.63 -14.72
CA GLY A 198 -6.00 6.44 -13.79
C GLY A 198 -5.08 5.60 -12.89
N ILE A 199 -5.56 4.44 -12.41
CA ILE A 199 -4.72 3.48 -11.67
C ILE A 199 -3.58 2.94 -12.53
N LEU A 200 -3.86 2.56 -13.77
CA LEU A 200 -2.83 2.09 -14.69
C LEU A 200 -1.78 3.19 -14.94
N ASP A 201 -2.23 4.42 -15.19
CA ASP A 201 -1.36 5.55 -15.52
C ASP A 201 -0.36 5.92 -14.42
N PHE A 202 -0.73 5.81 -13.13
CA PHE A 202 0.23 6.05 -12.05
C PHE A 202 1.01 4.79 -11.63
N GLY A 203 0.53 3.59 -11.99
CA GLY A 203 0.98 2.31 -11.43
C GLY A 203 2.46 2.01 -11.62
N ASP A 204 3.05 2.44 -12.73
CA ASP A 204 4.47 2.25 -13.06
C ASP A 204 5.39 3.25 -12.34
N TYR A 205 4.82 4.27 -11.70
CA TYR A 205 5.56 5.35 -11.04
C TYR A 205 5.52 5.26 -9.51
N VAL A 206 5.03 4.17 -8.92
CA VAL A 206 4.94 3.98 -7.46
C VAL A 206 5.86 2.86 -7.00
N ASP A 207 6.23 2.82 -5.72
CA ASP A 207 7.12 1.77 -5.21
C ASP A 207 6.52 0.36 -5.37
N HIS A 208 7.40 -0.60 -5.71
CA HIS A 208 7.05 -2.01 -5.89
C HIS A 208 7.58 -2.90 -4.77
N GLU A 209 8.67 -2.50 -4.09
CA GLU A 209 9.22 -3.20 -2.95
C GLU A 209 8.45 -2.90 -1.65
N SER A 210 8.07 -3.92 -0.89
CA SER A 210 7.57 -3.75 0.47
C SER A 210 8.72 -3.39 1.41
N THR A 211 8.81 -2.13 1.82
CA THR A 211 9.74 -1.70 2.88
C THR A 211 9.03 -1.67 4.25
N GLY A 212 9.70 -2.20 5.28
CA GLY A 212 9.26 -2.16 6.68
C GLY A 212 8.34 -3.32 7.14
N PHE A 213 7.71 -3.14 8.31
CA PHE A 213 6.87 -4.17 8.98
C PHE A 213 5.54 -4.47 8.24
N THR A 214 5.15 -3.62 7.29
CA THR A 214 3.94 -3.78 6.47
C THR A 214 4.25 -4.59 5.21
N MET A 215 3.45 -5.63 4.95
CA MET A 215 3.69 -6.64 3.90
C MET A 215 3.45 -6.16 2.45
N PHE A 216 2.96 -4.93 2.23
CA PHE A 216 2.48 -4.48 0.92
C PHE A 216 3.17 -3.18 0.45
N SER A 217 3.47 -3.08 -0.84
CA SER A 217 3.97 -1.87 -1.51
C SER A 217 2.82 -0.98 -2.00
N SER A 218 3.12 0.25 -2.42
CA SER A 218 2.11 1.12 -3.04
C SER A 218 1.50 0.50 -4.29
N ASN A 219 2.32 -0.18 -5.12
CA ASN A 219 1.81 -0.92 -6.28
C ASN A 219 0.85 -2.05 -5.87
N THR A 220 1.12 -2.76 -4.78
CA THR A 220 0.20 -3.80 -4.28
C THR A 220 -1.17 -3.22 -3.91
N HIS A 221 -1.18 -2.06 -3.24
CA HIS A 221 -2.44 -1.36 -2.94
C HIS A 221 -3.15 -0.89 -4.22
N ALA A 222 -2.42 -0.40 -5.21
CA ALA A 222 -2.99 -0.01 -6.52
C ALA A 222 -3.61 -1.20 -7.26
N VAL A 223 -2.96 -2.37 -7.27
CA VAL A 223 -3.50 -3.62 -7.83
C VAL A 223 -4.79 -4.01 -7.12
N ARG A 224 -4.81 -3.95 -5.78
CA ARG A 224 -6.01 -4.28 -4.98
C ARG A 224 -7.16 -3.34 -5.27
N LEU A 225 -6.90 -2.03 -5.39
CA LEU A 225 -7.90 -1.03 -5.77
C LEU A 225 -8.52 -1.33 -7.14
N ALA A 226 -7.71 -1.68 -8.14
CA ALA A 226 -8.21 -2.07 -9.45
C ALA A 226 -9.03 -3.37 -9.39
N VAL A 227 -8.49 -4.41 -8.74
CA VAL A 227 -9.13 -5.73 -8.61
C VAL A 227 -10.45 -5.65 -7.86
N TRP A 228 -10.51 -4.92 -6.75
CA TRP A 228 -11.73 -4.80 -5.93
C TRP A 228 -12.82 -4.02 -6.66
N PHE A 229 -12.46 -2.97 -7.41
CA PHE A 229 -13.42 -2.29 -8.27
C PHE A 229 -13.94 -3.22 -9.36
N LEU A 230 -13.05 -3.91 -10.09
CA LEU A 230 -13.43 -4.85 -11.15
C LEU A 230 -14.35 -5.96 -10.62
N ARG A 231 -14.12 -6.46 -9.41
CA ARG A 231 -14.95 -7.50 -8.76
C ARG A 231 -16.39 -7.07 -8.47
N ARG A 232 -16.71 -5.77 -8.54
CA ARG A 232 -18.08 -5.26 -8.42
C ARG A 232 -18.89 -5.41 -9.73
N ILE A 233 -18.23 -5.78 -10.83
CA ILE A 233 -18.87 -6.09 -12.12
C ILE A 233 -19.06 -7.60 -12.18
N ASP A 234 -20.30 -8.08 -12.11
CA ASP A 234 -20.59 -9.53 -12.06
C ASP A 234 -20.28 -10.25 -13.37
N ASP A 235 -20.50 -9.58 -14.51
CA ASP A 235 -20.23 -10.13 -15.84
C ASP A 235 -18.71 -10.13 -16.13
N LEU A 236 -18.13 -11.33 -16.23
CA LEU A 236 -16.69 -11.51 -16.44
C LEU A 236 -16.20 -10.96 -17.78
N GLU A 237 -17.04 -11.02 -18.81
CA GLU A 237 -16.71 -10.51 -20.15
C GLU A 237 -16.64 -8.98 -20.12
N GLU A 238 -17.66 -8.30 -19.55
CA GLU A 238 -17.69 -6.86 -19.36
C GLU A 238 -16.51 -6.37 -18.51
N ARG A 239 -16.23 -7.08 -17.41
CA ARG A 239 -15.11 -6.79 -16.52
C ARG A 239 -13.76 -6.86 -17.25
N GLY A 240 -13.52 -7.94 -18.00
CA GLY A 240 -12.28 -8.10 -18.76
C GLY A 240 -12.16 -7.11 -19.91
N ARG A 241 -13.26 -6.83 -20.61
CA ARG A 241 -13.32 -5.82 -21.68
C ARG A 241 -12.99 -4.42 -21.16
N LEU A 242 -13.52 -4.04 -20.00
CA LEU A 242 -13.19 -2.77 -19.34
C LEU A 242 -11.69 -2.65 -19.08
N LEU A 243 -11.08 -3.68 -18.49
CA LEU A 243 -9.64 -3.67 -18.21
C LEU A 243 -8.82 -3.58 -19.49
N LEU A 244 -9.18 -4.35 -20.53
CA LEU A 244 -8.49 -4.34 -21.82
C LEU A 244 -8.57 -2.97 -22.51
N GLU A 245 -9.74 -2.33 -22.51
CA GLU A 245 -9.91 -1.00 -23.10
C GLU A 245 -9.09 0.06 -22.33
N CYS A 246 -9.07 -0.01 -21.00
CA CYS A 246 -8.25 0.89 -20.18
C CYS A 246 -6.75 0.64 -20.41
N PHE A 247 -6.34 -0.62 -20.53
CA PHE A 247 -4.95 -0.98 -20.77
C PHE A 247 -4.45 -0.52 -22.14
N LYS A 248 -5.28 -0.64 -23.18
CA LYS A 248 -4.98 -0.08 -24.51
C LYS A 248 -4.83 1.44 -24.49
N ALA A 249 -5.61 2.12 -23.64
CA ALA A 249 -5.61 3.58 -23.51
C ALA A 249 -4.54 4.13 -22.55
N SER A 250 -3.88 3.28 -21.75
CA SER A 250 -2.86 3.65 -20.79
C SER A 250 -1.47 3.23 -21.27
N ASN A 251 -0.44 3.95 -20.83
CA ASN A 251 0.95 3.50 -20.98
C ASN A 251 1.41 2.59 -19.84
N GLY A 252 0.64 2.51 -18.74
CA GLY A 252 1.00 1.74 -17.57
C GLY A 252 0.87 0.23 -17.75
N ILE A 253 1.86 -0.53 -17.29
CA ILE A 253 1.97 -1.97 -17.52
C ILE A 253 1.91 -2.79 -16.23
N SER A 254 2.50 -2.31 -15.15
CA SER A 254 2.73 -3.07 -13.91
C SER A 254 1.46 -3.62 -13.26
N ILE A 255 0.39 -2.83 -13.23
CA ILE A 255 -0.87 -3.23 -12.59
C ILE A 255 -1.51 -4.38 -13.36
N VAL A 256 -1.51 -4.31 -14.69
CA VAL A 256 -2.05 -5.39 -15.54
C VAL A 256 -1.16 -6.62 -15.47
N GLU A 257 0.16 -6.47 -15.40
CA GLU A 257 1.09 -7.59 -15.19
C GLU A 257 0.74 -8.39 -13.94
N HIS A 258 0.58 -7.70 -12.80
CA HIS A 258 0.20 -8.34 -11.53
C HIS A 258 -1.18 -9.01 -11.60
N ILE A 259 -2.17 -8.40 -12.25
CA ILE A 259 -3.49 -9.01 -12.43
C ILE A 259 -3.38 -10.29 -13.27
N LEU A 260 -2.68 -10.22 -14.41
CA LEU A 260 -2.45 -11.37 -15.29
C LEU A 260 -1.70 -12.49 -14.58
N GLN A 261 -0.64 -12.17 -13.82
CA GLN A 261 0.10 -13.15 -13.03
C GLN A 261 -0.79 -13.82 -11.99
N GLY A 262 -1.63 -13.05 -11.29
CA GLY A 262 -2.58 -13.58 -10.32
C GLY A 262 -3.56 -14.56 -10.95
N ASP A 263 -4.12 -14.21 -12.11
CA ASP A 263 -5.05 -15.07 -12.84
C ASP A 263 -4.38 -16.29 -13.48
N ASP A 264 -3.17 -16.15 -14.03
CA ASP A 264 -2.39 -17.28 -14.56
C ASP A 264 -2.15 -18.33 -13.48
N ASN A 265 -1.75 -17.89 -12.28
CA ASN A 265 -1.57 -18.77 -11.12
C ASN A 265 -2.88 -19.46 -10.66
N ARG A 266 -4.01 -18.76 -10.72
CA ARG A 266 -5.34 -19.34 -10.40
C ARG A 266 -5.73 -20.39 -11.43
N ARG A 267 -5.48 -20.12 -12.72
CA ARG A 267 -5.74 -21.03 -13.83
C ARG A 267 -4.90 -22.31 -13.72
N GLU A 268 -3.61 -22.20 -13.43
CA GLU A 268 -2.73 -23.35 -13.18
C GLU A 268 -3.26 -24.23 -12.02
N LYS A 269 -3.87 -23.62 -11.01
CA LYS A 269 -4.45 -24.31 -9.85
C LYS A 269 -5.91 -24.72 -10.02
N SER A 270 -6.51 -24.47 -11.19
CA SER A 270 -7.96 -24.67 -11.43
C SER A 270 -8.85 -23.98 -10.39
N ASP A 271 -8.42 -22.82 -9.91
CA ASP A 271 -9.18 -21.98 -8.99
C ASP A 271 -10.30 -21.25 -9.76
N ALA A 272 -11.52 -21.27 -9.20
CA ALA A 272 -12.69 -20.63 -9.79
C ALA A 272 -12.75 -19.12 -9.52
N ASP A 273 -11.93 -18.58 -8.61
CA ASP A 273 -11.90 -17.15 -8.25
C ASP A 273 -11.11 -16.27 -9.24
N GLN A 274 -11.25 -16.53 -10.54
CA GLN A 274 -10.58 -15.80 -11.62
C GLN A 274 -11.18 -14.40 -11.79
N ILE A 275 -10.34 -13.42 -12.12
CA ILE A 275 -10.79 -12.06 -12.44
C ILE A 275 -11.32 -11.99 -13.86
N LEU A 276 -10.66 -12.68 -14.80
CA LEU A 276 -10.86 -12.57 -16.24
C LEU A 276 -11.39 -13.87 -16.82
N GLN A 277 -12.27 -13.76 -17.82
CA GLN A 277 -12.61 -14.87 -18.69
C GLN A 277 -11.45 -15.19 -19.65
N ASP A 278 -11.42 -16.41 -20.19
CA ASP A 278 -10.33 -16.93 -21.04
C ASP A 278 -10.04 -16.03 -22.25
N GLY A 279 -11.09 -15.50 -22.89
CA GLY A 279 -10.96 -14.62 -24.06
C GLY A 279 -10.21 -13.33 -23.73
N GLU A 280 -10.67 -12.61 -22.70
CA GLU A 280 -10.08 -11.35 -22.26
C GLU A 280 -8.69 -11.55 -21.66
N PHE A 281 -8.46 -12.68 -20.98
CA PHE A 281 -7.14 -13.06 -20.47
C PHE A 281 -6.11 -13.20 -21.61
N GLU A 282 -6.45 -13.92 -22.69
CA GLU A 282 -5.57 -14.03 -23.86
C GLU A 282 -5.36 -12.69 -24.57
N GLN A 283 -6.40 -11.87 -24.69
CA GLN A 283 -6.30 -10.53 -25.30
C GLN A 283 -5.41 -9.59 -24.49
N LEU A 284 -5.51 -9.61 -23.15
CA LEU A 284 -4.66 -8.82 -22.27
C LEU A 284 -3.20 -9.26 -22.31
N LYS A 285 -2.92 -10.59 -22.36
CA LYS A 285 -1.56 -11.10 -22.57
C LYS A 285 -0.98 -10.63 -23.90
N ALA A 286 -1.76 -10.70 -24.99
CA ALA A 286 -1.31 -10.24 -26.30
C ALA A 286 -1.01 -8.74 -26.31
N GLU A 287 -1.86 -7.92 -25.68
CA GLU A 287 -1.61 -6.47 -25.56
C GLU A 287 -0.39 -6.18 -24.67
N PHE A 288 -0.18 -6.95 -23.60
CA PHE A 288 0.99 -6.82 -22.73
C PHE A 288 2.29 -7.09 -23.49
N VAL A 289 2.36 -8.21 -24.23
CA VAL A 289 3.51 -8.55 -25.07
C VAL A 289 3.74 -7.49 -26.13
N LYS A 290 2.68 -7.04 -26.81
CA LYS A 290 2.76 -5.99 -27.82
C LYS A 290 3.34 -4.68 -27.27
N LYS A 291 2.90 -4.24 -26.08
CA LYS A 291 3.45 -3.02 -25.46
C LYS A 291 4.94 -3.16 -25.14
N LEU A 292 5.38 -4.31 -24.63
CA LEU A 292 6.80 -4.55 -24.37
C LEU A 292 7.62 -4.65 -25.66
N ASP A 293 7.07 -5.28 -26.70
CA ASP A 293 7.67 -5.27 -28.04
C ASP A 293 7.86 -3.85 -28.56
N GLU A 294 6.81 -3.02 -28.53
CA GLU A 294 6.85 -1.63 -28.96
C GLU A 294 7.83 -0.79 -28.12
N MET A 295 7.88 -0.97 -26.79
CA MET A 295 8.84 -0.28 -25.92
C MET A 295 10.28 -0.73 -26.19
N SER A 296 10.49 -2.02 -26.46
CA SER A 296 11.82 -2.58 -26.72
C SER A 296 12.46 -2.00 -28.00
N GLU A 297 11.63 -1.61 -28.97
CA GLU A 297 12.03 -1.06 -30.25
C GLU A 297 12.09 0.48 -30.23
N ASN A 298 11.09 1.14 -29.64
CA ASN A 298 10.94 2.59 -29.69
C ASN A 298 11.61 3.32 -28.52
N SER A 299 11.62 2.70 -27.33
CA SER A 299 12.10 3.32 -26.08
C SER A 299 12.88 2.32 -25.20
N PRO A 300 13.94 1.65 -25.72
CA PRO A 300 14.64 0.60 -24.98
C PRO A 300 15.23 1.08 -23.65
N SER A 301 15.67 2.34 -23.56
CA SER A 301 16.17 2.93 -22.31
C SER A 301 15.08 3.08 -21.25
N GLU A 302 13.84 3.38 -21.65
CA GLU A 302 12.70 3.49 -20.75
C GLU A 302 12.37 2.11 -20.16
N LEU A 303 12.27 1.08 -21.02
CA LEU A 303 12.06 -0.29 -20.59
C LEU A 303 13.18 -0.78 -19.66
N LEU A 304 14.44 -0.54 -20.00
CA LEU A 304 15.58 -0.88 -19.15
C LEU A 304 15.56 -0.17 -17.79
N SER A 305 15.04 1.05 -17.73
CA SER A 305 14.95 1.83 -16.49
C SER A 305 13.75 1.42 -15.62
N HIS A 306 12.80 0.65 -16.15
CA HIS A 306 11.57 0.28 -15.47
C HIS A 306 11.82 -0.49 -14.17
N GLU A 307 11.07 -0.19 -13.10
CA GLU A 307 11.25 -0.83 -11.78
C GLU A 307 10.83 -2.31 -11.81
N HIS A 308 9.77 -2.65 -12.56
CA HIS A 308 9.34 -4.04 -12.81
C HIS A 308 10.09 -4.80 -13.94
N LEU A 309 11.21 -4.30 -14.48
CA LEU A 309 11.85 -4.91 -15.65
C LEU A 309 12.00 -6.44 -15.52
N VAL A 310 12.52 -6.95 -14.40
CA VAL A 310 12.73 -8.39 -14.23
C VAL A 310 11.41 -9.18 -14.29
N SER A 311 10.35 -8.69 -13.64
CA SER A 311 9.01 -9.32 -13.73
C SER A 311 8.52 -9.34 -15.17
N PHE A 312 8.66 -8.20 -15.86
CA PHE A 312 8.26 -8.06 -17.27
C PHE A 312 9.02 -9.03 -18.16
N LEU A 313 10.33 -9.20 -17.98
CA LEU A 313 11.13 -10.14 -18.77
C LEU A 313 10.63 -11.58 -18.66
N TYR A 314 10.30 -12.05 -17.44
CA TYR A 314 9.75 -13.40 -17.26
C TYR A 314 8.40 -13.58 -17.98
N ARG A 315 7.52 -12.58 -17.89
CA ARG A 315 6.20 -12.63 -18.53
C ARG A 315 6.27 -12.46 -20.04
N TRP A 316 7.10 -11.54 -20.52
CA TRP A 316 7.34 -11.32 -21.94
C TRP A 316 7.93 -12.56 -22.60
N LYS A 317 8.90 -13.21 -21.94
CA LYS A 317 9.46 -14.50 -22.37
C LYS A 317 8.41 -15.61 -22.40
N ARG A 318 7.55 -15.69 -21.38
CA ARG A 318 6.56 -16.77 -21.23
C ARG A 318 5.36 -16.61 -22.16
N TRP A 319 4.90 -15.39 -22.42
CA TRP A 319 3.70 -15.12 -23.21
C TRP A 319 3.99 -14.65 -24.64
N GLY A 320 5.20 -14.16 -24.91
CA GLY A 320 5.65 -13.69 -26.23
C GLY A 320 6.68 -14.63 -26.88
N ASP A 321 7.55 -14.05 -27.72
CA ASP A 321 8.64 -14.78 -28.36
C ASP A 321 9.90 -14.78 -27.48
N GLU A 322 10.20 -15.92 -26.87
CA GLU A 322 11.38 -16.13 -26.03
C GLU A 322 12.70 -15.69 -26.71
N ASN A 323 12.87 -15.99 -28.00
CA ASN A 323 14.12 -15.65 -28.69
C ASN A 323 14.26 -14.14 -28.83
N LYS A 324 13.16 -13.44 -29.13
CA LYS A 324 13.16 -11.97 -29.24
C LYS A 324 13.58 -11.31 -27.92
N VAL A 325 13.07 -11.79 -26.78
CA VAL A 325 13.43 -11.25 -25.46
C VAL A 325 14.91 -11.50 -25.14
N ILE A 326 15.39 -12.72 -25.39
CA ILE A 326 16.78 -13.09 -25.16
C ILE A 326 17.72 -12.26 -26.05
N ASP A 327 17.42 -12.12 -27.34
CA ASP A 327 18.24 -11.36 -28.28
C ASP A 327 18.23 -9.86 -27.96
N TRP A 328 17.09 -9.32 -27.52
CA TRP A 328 17.01 -7.95 -27.02
C TRP A 328 17.92 -7.74 -25.81
N LEU A 329 17.89 -8.64 -24.81
CA LEU A 329 18.77 -8.54 -23.64
C LEU A 329 20.25 -8.69 -23.99
N LYS A 330 20.60 -9.57 -24.95
CA LYS A 330 21.97 -9.69 -25.46
C LYS A 330 22.44 -8.39 -26.12
N LEU A 331 21.57 -7.72 -26.86
CA LEU A 331 21.85 -6.41 -27.43
C LEU A 331 22.09 -5.35 -26.35
N GLN A 332 21.25 -5.32 -25.30
CA GLN A 332 21.42 -4.37 -24.19
C GLN A 332 22.67 -4.62 -23.33
N THR A 333 23.22 -5.84 -23.37
CA THR A 333 24.41 -6.23 -22.59
C THR A 333 25.68 -6.34 -23.42
N GLN A 334 25.76 -5.64 -24.56
CA GLN A 334 26.97 -5.59 -25.38
C GLN A 334 28.11 -4.79 -24.74
N THR A 335 27.80 -3.80 -23.89
CA THR A 335 28.78 -2.95 -23.20
C THR A 335 28.84 -3.27 -21.70
N ALA A 336 29.92 -2.82 -21.04
CA ALA A 336 30.07 -2.98 -19.59
C ALA A 336 28.99 -2.17 -18.84
N GLU A 337 28.65 -0.96 -19.32
CA GLU A 337 27.58 -0.13 -18.77
C GLU A 337 26.22 -0.81 -18.90
N GLY A 338 25.95 -1.45 -20.04
CA GLY A 338 24.72 -2.21 -20.28
C GLY A 338 24.61 -3.43 -19.35
N CYS A 339 25.70 -4.16 -19.17
CA CYS A 339 25.78 -5.25 -18.19
C CYS A 339 25.47 -4.76 -16.77
N ILE A 340 26.10 -3.67 -16.32
CA ILE A 340 25.84 -3.11 -14.98
C ILE A 340 24.39 -2.65 -14.84
N THR A 341 23.83 -2.02 -15.87
CA THR A 341 22.43 -1.57 -15.88
C THR A 341 21.46 -2.74 -15.67
N ILE A 342 21.69 -3.87 -16.35
CA ILE A 342 20.91 -5.08 -16.14
C ILE A 342 21.15 -5.67 -14.74
N LEU A 343 22.40 -5.77 -14.29
CA LEU A 343 22.73 -6.32 -12.97
C LEU A 343 22.02 -5.57 -11.84
N LYS A 344 21.94 -4.23 -11.91
CA LYS A 344 21.17 -3.40 -10.96
C LYS A 344 19.73 -3.89 -10.80
N LYS A 345 19.08 -4.30 -11.89
CA LYS A 345 17.68 -4.76 -11.89
C LYS A 345 17.51 -6.15 -11.28
N PHE A 346 18.55 -6.98 -11.27
CA PHE A 346 18.55 -8.31 -10.65
C PHE A 346 18.97 -8.31 -9.18
N VAL A 347 19.33 -7.15 -8.62
CA VAL A 347 19.64 -7.03 -7.18
C VAL A 347 18.37 -7.25 -6.36
N GLY A 348 18.36 -8.30 -5.53
CA GLY A 348 17.38 -8.51 -4.49
C GLY A 348 17.88 -7.95 -3.15
N LYS A 349 16.94 -7.60 -2.27
CA LYS A 349 17.22 -7.19 -0.88
C LYS A 349 16.67 -8.23 0.08
N SER A 350 17.45 -8.58 1.11
CA SER A 350 16.99 -9.38 2.24
C SER A 350 17.18 -8.60 3.53
N SER A 351 16.14 -8.60 4.37
CA SER A 351 16.19 -8.04 5.71
C SER A 351 16.41 -9.16 6.73
N SER A 352 17.40 -8.98 7.60
CA SER A 352 17.58 -9.82 8.79
C SER A 352 17.43 -8.98 10.04
N GLN A 353 16.75 -9.52 11.04
CA GLN A 353 16.61 -8.91 12.36
C GLN A 353 16.80 -9.99 13.42
N ALA A 354 17.86 -9.89 14.22
CA ALA A 354 18.05 -10.78 15.37
C ALA A 354 17.28 -10.24 16.59
N MET A 355 16.91 -11.13 17.51
CA MET A 355 16.25 -10.74 18.76
C MET A 355 17.19 -9.85 19.58
N GLY A 356 16.89 -8.55 19.66
CA GLY A 356 17.71 -7.53 20.34
C GLY A 356 18.24 -6.42 19.43
N ASP A 357 18.14 -6.56 18.11
CA ASP A 357 18.56 -5.51 17.17
C ASP A 357 17.49 -4.41 17.03
N TYR A 358 17.90 -3.16 17.28
CA TYR A 358 17.05 -1.97 17.07
C TYR A 358 17.00 -1.53 15.59
N VAL A 359 17.88 -2.05 14.71
CA VAL A 359 18.00 -1.66 13.31
C VAL A 359 17.99 -2.89 12.42
N VAL A 360 17.12 -2.90 11.40
CA VAL A 360 17.06 -3.97 10.39
C VAL A 360 18.33 -3.92 9.53
N LYS A 361 19.05 -5.04 9.43
CA LYS A 361 20.18 -5.16 8.51
C LYS A 361 19.66 -5.58 7.15
N ILE A 362 19.76 -4.67 6.18
CA ILE A 362 19.48 -4.95 4.76
C ILE A 362 20.76 -5.45 4.11
N THR A 363 20.68 -6.62 3.48
CA THR A 363 21.77 -7.19 2.68
C THR A 363 21.28 -7.35 1.25
N THR A 364 22.09 -6.98 0.27
CA THR A 364 21.79 -7.19 -1.15
C THR A 364 22.41 -8.46 -1.69
N TYR A 365 21.75 -9.06 -2.66
CA TYR A 365 22.19 -10.30 -3.28
C TYR A 365 21.70 -10.40 -4.73
N ILE A 366 22.37 -11.22 -5.53
CA ILE A 366 21.92 -11.62 -6.86
C ILE A 366 21.85 -13.14 -6.87
N LYS A 367 20.71 -13.70 -7.31
CA LYS A 367 20.57 -15.14 -7.62
C LYS A 367 20.96 -15.32 -9.09
N LEU A 368 22.10 -15.96 -9.34
CA LEU A 368 22.66 -16.11 -10.69
C LEU A 368 21.70 -16.86 -11.63
N GLU A 369 20.92 -17.80 -11.08
CA GLU A 369 19.91 -18.58 -11.80
C GLU A 369 18.86 -17.67 -12.44
N ASN A 370 18.53 -16.54 -11.80
CA ASN A 370 17.59 -15.57 -12.35
C ASN A 370 18.13 -14.90 -13.62
N ILE A 371 19.44 -14.64 -13.67
CA ILE A 371 20.10 -14.07 -14.86
C ILE A 371 20.22 -15.14 -15.94
N GLU A 372 20.56 -16.38 -15.56
CA GLU A 372 20.75 -17.51 -16.47
C GLU A 372 19.49 -17.93 -17.22
N ASN A 373 18.30 -17.59 -16.70
CA ASN A 373 17.06 -17.71 -17.44
C ASN A 373 17.02 -16.89 -18.75
N PHE A 374 17.95 -15.93 -18.91
CA PHE A 374 18.01 -15.03 -20.06
C PHE A 374 19.40 -14.89 -20.70
N LEU A 375 20.46 -14.86 -19.89
CA LEU A 375 21.81 -14.51 -20.33
C LEU A 375 22.86 -15.44 -19.72
N GLU A 376 23.89 -15.76 -20.52
CA GLU A 376 25.07 -16.46 -20.02
C GLU A 376 25.90 -15.56 -19.08
N ILE A 377 26.37 -16.14 -17.98
CA ILE A 377 27.13 -15.41 -16.94
C ILE A 377 28.54 -15.03 -17.42
N ALA A 378 29.22 -15.90 -18.17
CA ALA A 378 30.62 -15.70 -18.55
C ALA A 378 30.85 -14.45 -19.41
N PRO A 379 30.04 -14.15 -20.45
CA PRO A 379 30.17 -12.90 -21.21
C PRO A 379 29.95 -11.63 -20.37
N ILE A 380 29.07 -11.69 -19.37
CA ILE A 380 28.82 -10.55 -18.45
C ILE A 380 30.06 -10.34 -17.58
N GLN A 381 30.57 -11.41 -16.98
CA GLN A 381 31.77 -11.38 -16.13
C GLN A 381 32.99 -10.83 -16.89
N GLU A 382 33.19 -11.23 -18.15
CA GLU A 382 34.30 -10.74 -18.97
C GLU A 382 34.21 -9.23 -19.20
N LYS A 383 33.03 -8.72 -19.54
CA LYS A 383 32.81 -7.29 -19.84
C LYS A 383 33.02 -6.40 -18.62
N ILE A 384 32.62 -6.85 -17.43
CA ILE A 384 32.70 -6.03 -16.21
C ILE A 384 34.01 -6.21 -15.42
N ARG A 385 34.86 -7.18 -15.78
CA ARG A 385 36.09 -7.54 -15.03
C ARG A 385 37.03 -6.37 -14.76
N ASN A 386 37.13 -5.43 -15.71
CA ASN A 386 38.06 -4.32 -15.66
C ASN A 386 37.39 -2.98 -15.30
N LEU A 387 36.15 -3.01 -14.80
CA LEU A 387 35.48 -1.79 -14.36
C LEU A 387 36.15 -1.24 -13.10
N ASP A 388 36.38 0.06 -13.10
CA ASP A 388 36.88 0.80 -11.95
C ASP A 388 35.70 1.11 -11.03
N GLU A 389 35.55 0.31 -9.96
CA GLU A 389 34.46 0.43 -8.98
C GLU A 389 34.34 1.85 -8.41
N ALA A 390 35.45 2.58 -8.26
CA ALA A 390 35.46 3.94 -7.72
C ALA A 390 34.79 4.97 -8.65
N LYS A 391 34.56 4.64 -9.92
CA LYS A 391 33.86 5.49 -10.90
C LYS A 391 32.38 5.17 -11.04
N LEU A 392 31.91 4.10 -10.42
CA LEU A 392 30.51 3.69 -10.46
C LEU A 392 29.67 4.47 -9.43
N ASP A 393 28.39 4.68 -9.75
CA ASP A 393 27.44 5.16 -8.75
C ASP A 393 27.16 4.11 -7.66
N SER A 394 26.55 4.53 -6.55
CA SER A 394 26.34 3.65 -5.38
C SER A 394 25.55 2.38 -5.71
N GLU A 395 24.54 2.46 -6.59
CA GLU A 395 23.73 1.29 -6.98
C GLU A 395 24.54 0.34 -7.87
N ALA A 396 25.40 0.87 -8.74
CA ALA A 396 26.24 0.10 -9.62
C ALA A 396 27.33 -0.65 -8.84
N GLN A 397 27.91 0.00 -7.82
CA GLN A 397 28.84 -0.64 -6.87
C GLN A 397 28.16 -1.78 -6.12
N GLU A 398 26.95 -1.53 -5.61
CA GLU A 398 26.17 -2.55 -4.91
C GLU A 398 25.84 -3.75 -5.80
N ALA A 399 25.38 -3.51 -7.03
CA ALA A 399 25.09 -4.56 -7.99
C ALA A 399 26.34 -5.37 -8.39
N LEU A 400 27.47 -4.69 -8.64
CA LEU A 400 28.73 -5.33 -8.99
C LEU A 400 29.21 -6.23 -7.84
N LYS A 401 29.16 -5.74 -6.60
CA LYS A 401 29.54 -6.50 -5.42
C LYS A 401 28.62 -7.70 -5.19
N ALA A 402 27.31 -7.52 -5.26
CA ALA A 402 26.33 -8.61 -5.13
C ALA A 402 26.57 -9.71 -6.19
N PHE A 403 26.91 -9.32 -7.41
CA PHE A 403 27.24 -10.27 -8.48
C PHE A 403 28.55 -11.03 -8.22
N GLN A 404 29.61 -10.33 -7.80
CA GLN A 404 30.89 -10.96 -7.44
C GLN A 404 30.76 -11.92 -6.25
N ASP A 405 29.99 -11.54 -5.23
CA ASP A 405 29.71 -12.38 -4.07
C ASP A 405 28.94 -13.65 -4.49
N ALA A 406 27.98 -13.52 -5.40
CA ALA A 406 27.24 -14.66 -5.95
C ALA A 406 28.15 -15.62 -6.75
N LEU A 407 29.07 -15.10 -7.57
CA LEU A 407 30.07 -15.90 -8.28
C LEU A 407 30.98 -16.68 -7.32
N GLN A 408 31.49 -16.02 -6.27
CA GLN A 408 32.34 -16.66 -5.27
C GLN A 408 31.62 -17.76 -4.49
N LYS A 409 30.33 -17.56 -4.17
CA LYS A 409 29.50 -18.60 -3.52
C LYS A 409 29.35 -19.82 -4.42
N ARG A 410 29.07 -19.61 -5.72
CA ARG A 410 28.95 -20.68 -6.71
C ARG A 410 30.24 -21.47 -6.87
N GLU A 411 31.40 -20.80 -6.93
CA GLU A 411 32.71 -21.47 -6.96
C GLU A 411 32.98 -22.35 -5.72
N LYS A 412 32.43 -21.97 -4.57
CA LYS A 412 32.52 -22.73 -3.31
C LYS A 412 31.45 -23.83 -3.18
N GLY A 413 30.56 -23.98 -4.18
CA GLY A 413 29.45 -24.93 -4.14
C GLY A 413 28.36 -24.59 -3.13
N ILE A 414 28.26 -23.32 -2.71
CA ILE A 414 27.19 -22.84 -1.84
C ILE A 414 25.99 -22.50 -2.73
N THR A 415 24.90 -23.27 -2.63
CA THR A 415 23.63 -22.96 -3.30
C THR A 415 22.91 -21.86 -2.54
N ASP A 416 22.34 -20.89 -3.27
CA ASP A 416 21.52 -19.82 -2.68
C ASP A 416 20.11 -20.33 -2.32
N ASP A 417 20.05 -21.32 -1.41
CA ASP A 417 18.81 -21.73 -0.74
C ASP A 417 18.55 -20.79 0.45
N TRP A 418 17.99 -19.62 0.14
CA TRP A 418 17.36 -18.72 1.10
C TRP A 418 16.01 -18.26 0.57
#